data_AF-K3XRT5-F1
#
_entry.id   AF-K3XRT5-F1
#
_cell.length_a   1.000
_cell.length_b   1.000
_cell.length_c   1.000
_cell.angle_alpha   90.00
_cell.angle_beta   90.00
_cell.angle_gamma   90.00
#
_symmetry.space_group_name_H-M   'P 1'
#
loop_
_entity.id
_entity.type
_entity.pdbx_description
1 polymer ?
#
loop_
_entity_poly.entity_id
_entity_poly.type
_entity_poly.pdbx_seq_one_letter_code
_entity_poly.pdbx_strand_id
1 'polypeptide(L)'
;MLGRWNQVDKFDGKGNFNVWKCVAIDVLVQQWLIDALERIKSESTTAEEWKVMEWKAASTIRLYLSDEVKYSVIKENSSKKLWKRLEDLYMAKSLTNR
;
A
#
# COMPACT_ATOMS: atom_id res chain seq x y z
N MET A 1 21.72 -2.10 -1.16
CA MET A 1 21.53 -3.55 -0.96
C MET A 1 20.15 -3.92 -1.44
N LEU A 2 20.01 -4.74 -2.49
CA LEU A 2 18.72 -5.26 -2.94
C LEU A 2 18.26 -6.35 -1.95
N GLY A 3 17.76 -5.93 -0.79
CA GLY A 3 17.34 -6.83 0.29
C GLY A 3 15.97 -7.45 0.01
N ARG A 4 15.90 -8.78 -0.11
CA ARG A 4 14.69 -9.60 0.12
C ARG A 4 13.37 -9.24 -0.61
N TRP A 5 13.36 -8.35 -1.59
CA TRP A 5 12.13 -7.88 -2.26
C TRP A 5 11.38 -8.98 -3.04
N ASN A 6 12.07 -10.02 -3.52
CA ASN A 6 11.46 -11.09 -4.31
C ASN A 6 10.67 -12.14 -3.50
N GLN A 7 10.59 -12.01 -2.17
CA GLN A 7 9.96 -13.01 -1.29
C GLN A 7 8.65 -12.55 -0.67
N VAL A 8 8.22 -11.30 -0.88
CA VAL A 8 6.92 -10.86 -0.39
C VAL A 8 5.85 -11.27 -1.40
N ASP A 9 4.99 -12.19 -0.98
CA ASP A 9 3.86 -12.61 -1.78
C ASP A 9 2.91 -11.44 -2.03
N LYS A 10 2.44 -11.33 -3.28
CA LYS A 10 1.39 -10.38 -3.65
C LYS A 10 0.10 -10.78 -2.95
N PHE A 11 -0.66 -9.78 -2.49
CA PHE A 11 -1.99 -10.05 -1.98
C PHE A 11 -2.95 -10.39 -3.11
N ASP A 12 -3.57 -11.55 -2.99
CA ASP A 12 -4.51 -12.10 -3.98
C ASP A 12 -5.98 -11.93 -3.58
N GLY A 13 -6.26 -11.37 -2.40
CA GLY A 13 -7.61 -11.19 -1.89
C GLY A 13 -8.17 -12.38 -1.10
N LYS A 14 -7.41 -13.48 -0.95
CA LYS A 14 -7.87 -14.72 -0.30
C LYS A 14 -7.15 -15.02 1.03
N GLY A 15 -5.99 -14.41 1.27
CA GLY A 15 -5.22 -14.55 2.51
C GLY A 15 -5.63 -13.60 3.65
N ASN A 16 -4.90 -13.69 4.77
CA ASN A 16 -5.08 -12.78 5.90
C ASN A 16 -4.59 -11.37 5.53
N PHE A 17 -5.56 -10.48 5.29
CA PHE A 17 -5.27 -9.09 4.91
C PHE A 17 -4.43 -8.34 5.96
N ASN A 18 -4.60 -8.60 7.26
CA ASN A 18 -3.82 -7.92 8.31
C ASN A 18 -2.34 -8.30 8.28
N VAL A 19 -2.03 -9.57 7.96
CA VAL A 19 -0.64 -10.02 7.79
C VAL A 19 -0.01 -9.32 6.59
N TRP A 20 -0.70 -9.32 5.44
CA TRP A 20 -0.21 -8.60 4.26
C TRP A 20 -0.07 -7.09 4.52
N LYS A 21 -1.04 -6.49 5.20
CA LYS A 21 -1.05 -5.06 5.57
C LYS A 21 0.18 -4.70 6.38
N CYS A 22 0.56 -5.53 7.35
CA CYS A 22 1.77 -5.35 8.15
C CYS A 22 3.02 -5.30 7.25
N VAL A 23 3.17 -6.26 6.34
CA VAL A 23 4.31 -6.32 5.41
C VAL A 23 4.33 -5.12 4.47
N ALA A 24 3.17 -4.71 3.95
CA ALA A 24 3.07 -3.55 3.06
C ALA A 24 3.45 -2.24 3.78
N ILE A 25 3.09 -2.08 5.06
CA ILE A 25 3.54 -0.95 5.89
C ILE A 25 5.06 -1.00 6.07
N ASP A 26 5.63 -2.16 6.43
CA ASP A 26 7.08 -2.31 6.62
C ASP A 26 7.86 -1.92 5.35
N VAL A 27 7.34 -2.28 4.17
CA VAL A 27 7.91 -1.88 2.88
C VAL A 27 7.88 -0.36 2.70
N LEU A 28 6.75 0.30 3.00
CA LEU A 28 6.64 1.76 2.87
C LEU A 28 7.58 2.47 3.85
N VAL A 29 7.74 1.95 5.08
CA VAL A 29 8.69 2.48 6.06
C VAL A 29 10.13 2.35 5.56
N GLN A 30 10.53 1.18 5.06
CA GLN A 30 11.88 0.95 4.52
C GLN A 30 12.21 1.84 3.31
N GLN A 31 11.19 2.29 2.58
CA GLN A 31 11.33 3.18 1.43
C GLN A 31 11.15 4.66 1.77
N TRP A 32 10.90 4.99 3.04
CA TRP A 32 10.63 6.36 3.50
C TRP A 32 9.37 6.98 2.85
N LEU A 33 8.34 6.16 2.67
CA LEU A 33 7.08 6.53 2.00
C LEU A 33 5.86 6.48 2.93
N ILE A 34 6.01 6.09 4.19
CA ILE A 34 4.90 5.94 5.14
C ILE A 34 4.14 7.25 5.34
N ASP A 35 4.86 8.37 5.40
CA ASP A 35 4.30 9.71 5.55
C ASP A 35 3.30 10.08 4.44
N ALA A 36 3.51 9.60 3.20
CA ALA A 36 2.57 9.82 2.10
C ALA A 36 1.24 9.09 2.36
N LEU A 37 1.32 7.86 2.87
CA LEU A 37 0.14 7.10 3.24
C LEU A 37 -0.63 7.78 4.39
N GLU A 38 0.09 8.23 5.42
CA GLU A 38 -0.46 8.86 6.61
C GLU A 38 -0.88 10.32 6.40
N ARG A 39 -0.49 10.94 5.29
CA ARG A 39 -0.70 12.36 4.95
C ARG A 39 0.05 13.33 5.87
N ILE A 40 1.21 12.90 6.35
CA ILE A 40 2.09 13.73 7.16
C ILE A 40 3.10 14.38 6.22
N LYS A 41 2.83 15.62 5.82
CA LYS A 41 3.75 16.39 4.97
C LYS A 41 4.60 17.31 5.85
N SER A 42 5.93 17.20 5.78
CA SER A 42 6.83 18.13 6.47
C SER A 42 6.82 19.53 5.82
N GLU A 43 7.07 20.57 6.61
CA GLU A 43 7.17 21.96 6.11
C GLU A 43 8.31 22.13 5.11
N SER A 44 9.39 21.37 5.26
CA SER A 44 10.54 21.37 4.35
C SER A 44 10.29 20.66 3.02
N THR A 45 9.19 19.91 2.87
CA THR A 45 8.90 19.16 1.64
C THR A 45 8.16 20.04 0.62
N THR A 46 8.71 20.15 -0.59
CA THR A 46 8.07 20.88 -1.69
C THR A 46 6.77 20.20 -2.16
N ALA A 47 5.95 20.90 -2.95
CA ALA A 47 4.74 20.31 -3.51
C ALA A 47 5.06 19.17 -4.50
N GLU A 48 6.13 19.35 -5.28
CA GLU A 48 6.61 18.41 -6.28
C GLU A 48 7.16 17.14 -5.63
N GLU A 49 8.03 17.26 -4.62
CA GLU A 49 8.55 16.12 -3.87
C GLU A 49 7.43 15.33 -3.20
N TRP A 50 6.48 16.05 -2.59
CA TRP A 50 5.31 15.42 -1.99
C TRP A 50 4.49 14.63 -3.01
N LYS A 51 4.27 15.19 -4.20
CA LYS A 51 3.57 14.51 -5.30
C LYS A 51 4.29 13.26 -5.77
N VAL A 52 5.63 13.31 -5.86
CA VAL A 52 6.45 12.14 -6.19
C VAL A 52 6.34 11.07 -5.11
N MET A 53 6.37 11.46 -3.82
CA MET A 53 6.24 10.54 -2.69
C MET A 53 4.88 9.83 -2.69
N GLU A 54 3.81 10.57 -2.96
CA GLU A 54 2.45 10.06 -3.14
C GLU A 54 2.37 9.02 -4.26
N TRP A 55 2.97 9.30 -5.42
CA TRP A 55 3.00 8.37 -6.54
C TRP A 55 3.83 7.13 -6.24
N LYS A 56 4.98 7.28 -5.57
CA LYS A 56 5.81 6.16 -5.15
C LYS A 56 5.07 5.26 -4.16
N ALA A 57 4.38 5.83 -3.17
CA ALA A 57 3.59 5.05 -2.21
C ALA A 57 2.46 4.28 -2.91
N ALA A 58 1.68 4.96 -3.77
CA ALA A 58 0.61 4.31 -4.53
C ALA A 58 1.13 3.23 -5.48
N SER A 59 2.24 3.47 -6.17
CA SER A 59 2.89 2.50 -7.06
C SER A 59 3.37 1.27 -6.27
N THR A 60 4.04 1.51 -5.14
CA THR A 60 4.55 0.46 -4.25
C THR A 60 3.41 -0.43 -3.79
N ILE A 61 2.33 0.13 -3.23
CA ILE A 61 1.15 -0.65 -2.81
C ILE A 61 0.66 -1.55 -3.96
N ARG A 62 0.48 -1.01 -5.18
CA ARG A 62 0.01 -1.80 -6.33
C ARG A 62 0.97 -2.90 -6.75
N LEU A 63 2.28 -2.74 -6.60
CA LEU A 63 3.26 -3.78 -6.93
C LEU A 63 3.10 -5.03 -6.03
N TYR A 64 2.60 -4.85 -4.81
CA TYR A 64 2.31 -5.93 -3.86
C TYR A 64 0.89 -6.47 -3.95
N LEU A 65 0.17 -6.16 -5.03
CA LEU A 65 -1.17 -6.71 -5.31
C LEU A 65 -1.10 -7.67 -6.50
N SER A 66 -1.94 -8.71 -6.46
CA SER A 66 -2.25 -9.52 -7.65
C SER A 66 -3.02 -8.69 -8.68
N ASP A 67 -3.07 -9.14 -9.92
CA ASP A 67 -3.79 -8.42 -10.96
C ASP A 67 -5.30 -8.36 -10.69
N GLU A 68 -5.88 -9.42 -10.12
CA GLU A 68 -7.27 -9.45 -9.68
C GLU A 68 -7.57 -8.34 -8.66
N VAL A 69 -6.71 -8.18 -7.65
CA VAL A 69 -6.89 -7.12 -6.65
C VAL A 69 -6.64 -5.75 -7.27
N LYS A 70 -5.65 -5.58 -8.16
CA LYS A 70 -5.41 -4.30 -8.86
C LYS A 70 -6.64 -3.81 -9.61
N TYR A 71 -7.38 -4.69 -10.29
CA TYR A 71 -8.60 -4.29 -10.99
C TYR A 71 -9.63 -3.65 -10.05
N SER A 72 -9.73 -4.12 -8.81
CA SER A 72 -10.68 -3.60 -7.81
C SER A 72 -10.34 -2.19 -7.29
N VAL A 73 -9.10 -1.73 -7.50
CA VAL A 73 -8.55 -0.46 -6.99
C VAL A 73 -7.93 0.43 -8.08
N ILE A 74 -8.04 0.04 -9.35
CA ILE A 74 -7.37 0.70 -10.49
C ILE A 74 -7.74 2.18 -10.64
N LYS A 75 -8.93 2.58 -10.18
CA LYS A 75 -9.41 3.97 -10.23
C LYS A 75 -8.81 4.87 -9.15
N GLU A 76 -8.17 4.29 -8.12
CA GLU A 76 -7.63 5.06 -7.00
C GLU A 76 -6.20 5.50 -7.29
N ASN A 77 -6.01 6.80 -7.54
CA ASN A 77 -4.70 7.40 -7.85
C ASN A 77 -3.95 7.96 -6.64
N SER A 78 -4.62 8.01 -5.49
CA SER A 78 -4.08 8.51 -4.22
C SER A 78 -3.68 7.31 -3.35
N SER A 79 -2.49 7.36 -2.76
CA SER A 79 -1.97 6.37 -1.80
C SER A 79 -3.02 6.02 -0.72
N LYS A 80 -3.54 7.05 -0.05
CA LYS A 80 -4.56 6.96 1.00
C LYS A 80 -5.90 6.41 0.52
N LYS A 81 -6.40 6.84 -0.64
CA LYS A 81 -7.67 6.32 -1.17
C LYS A 81 -7.54 4.85 -1.58
N LEU A 82 -6.43 4.51 -2.24
CA LEU A 82 -6.06 3.14 -2.59
C LEU A 82 -6.02 2.25 -1.34
N TRP A 83 -5.33 2.69 -0.30
CA TRP A 83 -5.22 1.96 0.95
C TRP A 83 -6.56 1.76 1.65
N LYS A 84 -7.34 2.84 1.80
CA LYS A 84 -8.68 2.78 2.39
C LYS A 84 -9.58 1.81 1.62
N ARG A 85 -9.53 1.84 0.28
CA ARG A 85 -10.32 0.92 -0.55
C ARG A 85 -9.96 -0.55 -0.29
N LEU A 86 -8.67 -0.86 -0.09
CA LEU A 86 -8.23 -2.20 0.28
C LEU A 86 -8.74 -2.60 1.66
N GLU A 87 -8.68 -1.70 2.64
CA GLU A 87 -9.24 -1.95 3.98
C GLU A 87 -10.75 -2.22 3.90
N ASP A 88 -11.51 -1.40 3.19
CA ASP A 88 -12.96 -1.58 3.02
C ASP A 88 -13.31 -2.93 2.37
N LEU A 89 -12.50 -3.39 1.41
CA LEU A 89 -12.73 -4.65 0.69
C LEU A 89 -12.36 -5.90 1.50
N TYR A 90 -11.31 -5.81 2.34
CA TYR A 90 -10.64 -7.01 2.87
C TYR A 90 -10.49 -7.05 4.40
N MET A 91 -10.59 -5.92 5.13
CA MET A 91 -10.64 -5.96 6.61
C MET A 91 -11.88 -6.68 7.12
N ALA A 92 -13.06 -6.35 6.59
CA ALA A 92 -14.32 -6.97 7.00
C ALA A 92 -14.35 -8.49 6.71
N LYS A 93 -13.72 -8.93 5.62
CA LYS A 93 -13.62 -10.35 5.24
C LYS A 93 -12.62 -11.14 6.08
N SER A 94 -11.59 -10.47 6.62
CA SER A 94 -10.59 -11.12 7.47
C SER A 94 -11.13 -11.51 8.86
N LEU A 95 -12.22 -10.87 9.31
CA LEU A 95 -12.88 -11.19 10.58
C LEU A 95 -13.82 -12.41 10.49
N THR A 96 -14.29 -12.75 9.29
CA THR A 96 -15.22 -13.86 9.05
C THR A 96 -14.54 -15.16 8.60
N ASN A 97 -13.25 -15.14 8.25
CA ASN A 97 -12.45 -16.35 8.06
C ASN A 97 -11.82 -16.77 9.40
N ARG A 98 -12.57 -17.56 10.18
CA ARG A 98 -12.07 -18.36 11.31
C ARG A 98 -12.53 -19.80 11.16
#